data_AF-A0A4Q3CIZ2-F1
#
_entry.id   AF-A0A4Q3CIZ2-F1
#
_cell.length_a   1.000
_cell.length_b   1.000
_cell.length_c   1.000
_cell.angle_alpha   90.00
_cell.angle_beta   90.00
_cell.angle_gamma   90.00
#
_symmetry.space_group_name_H-M   'P 1'
#
loop_
_entity.id
_entity.type
_entity.pdbx_description
1 polymer ?
#
loop_
_entity_poly.entity_id
_entity_poly.type
_entity_poly.pdbx_seq_one_letter_code
_entity_poly.pdbx_strand_id
1 'polypeptide(L)'
;APGTDIVAACGFDPGRQWIAMSGTSMASPYVAGVSALMLSLNPRLTAAQISGIIRRTSQPLPGASYAWSNDAGFGVIDARACLAEAVRIGLPTKDLTRKRTA
;
A
#
# COMPACT_ATOMS: atom_id res chain seq x y z
N ALA A 1 4.48 1.90 -6.95
CA ALA A 1 3.69 0.66 -7.17
C ALA A 1 3.91 0.19 -8.60
N PRO A 2 3.67 -1.09 -8.92
CA PRO A 2 3.81 -1.59 -10.30
C PRO A 2 2.90 -0.80 -11.25
N GLY A 3 3.48 -0.24 -12.30
CA GLY A 3 2.78 0.57 -13.30
C GLY A 3 3.34 0.45 -14.70
N THR A 4 4.26 -0.49 -14.94
CA THR A 4 4.86 -0.75 -16.25
C THR A 4 4.43 -2.14 -16.71
N ASP A 5 3.98 -2.23 -17.96
CA ASP A 5 3.51 -3.45 -18.62
C ASP A 5 2.48 -4.24 -17.80
N ILE A 6 1.57 -3.51 -17.15
CA ILE A 6 0.51 -4.09 -16.34
C ILE A 6 -0.58 -4.63 -17.26
N VAL A 7 -0.81 -5.93 -17.19
CA VAL A 7 -1.88 -6.61 -17.92
C VAL A 7 -3.21 -6.44 -17.18
N ALA A 8 -4.21 -5.90 -17.87
CA ALA A 8 -5.57 -5.74 -17.36
C ALA A 8 -6.61 -6.03 -18.46
N ALA A 9 -7.87 -6.17 -18.06
CA ALA A 9 -8.97 -6.36 -19.00
C ALA A 9 -9.10 -5.13 -19.92
N CYS A 10 -9.31 -5.38 -21.22
CA CYS A 10 -9.49 -4.33 -22.21
C CYS A 10 -10.98 -4.09 -22.45
N GLY A 11 -11.49 -2.93 -22.03
CA GLY A 11 -12.90 -2.56 -22.16
C GLY A 11 -13.23 -1.68 -23.36
N PHE A 12 -12.24 -1.34 -24.19
CA PHE A 12 -12.35 -0.36 -25.27
C PHE A 12 -12.00 -0.92 -26.65
N ASP A 13 -11.63 -2.20 -26.73
CA ASP A 13 -11.46 -2.93 -27.98
C ASP A 13 -12.21 -4.27 -27.87
N PRO A 14 -13.38 -4.43 -28.52
CA PRO A 14 -14.17 -5.66 -28.43
C PRO A 14 -13.46 -6.88 -29.05
N GLY A 15 -12.42 -6.69 -29.86
CA GLY A 15 -11.60 -7.76 -30.42
C GLY A 15 -10.47 -8.22 -29.49
N ARG A 16 -10.26 -7.54 -28.35
CA ARG A 16 -9.15 -7.79 -27.43
C ARG A 16 -9.65 -7.88 -25.99
N GLN A 17 -9.44 -9.03 -25.35
CA GLN A 17 -9.87 -9.22 -23.95
C GLN A 17 -8.87 -8.65 -22.92
N TRP A 18 -7.58 -8.64 -23.25
CA TRP A 18 -6.50 -8.26 -22.34
C TRP A 18 -5.53 -7.31 -23.02
N ILE A 19 -5.07 -6.29 -22.29
CA ILE A 19 -4.09 -5.32 -22.76
C ILE A 19 -3.02 -5.07 -21.70
N ALA A 20 -1.77 -4.95 -22.14
CA ALA A 20 -0.67 -4.48 -21.30
C ALA A 20 -0.52 -2.97 -21.48
N MET A 21 -0.50 -2.23 -20.38
CA MET A 21 -0.35 -0.76 -20.38
C MET A 21 0.65 -0.32 -19.32
N SER A 22 1.28 0.82 -19.59
CA SER A 22 2.24 1.48 -18.70
C SER A 22 1.74 2.87 -18.34
N GLY A 23 1.82 3.24 -17.06
CA GLY A 23 1.49 4.57 -16.56
C GLY A 23 1.15 4.60 -15.07
N THR A 24 1.14 5.81 -14.50
CA THR A 24 0.65 6.04 -13.14
C THR A 24 -0.81 5.64 -12.97
N SER A 25 -1.59 5.68 -14.05
CA SER A 25 -2.96 5.16 -14.13
C SER A 25 -3.06 3.66 -13.82
N MET A 26 -1.99 2.87 -14.04
CA MET A 26 -1.95 1.45 -13.69
C MET A 26 -1.40 1.24 -12.27
N ALA A 27 -0.49 2.10 -11.81
CA ALA A 27 0.01 2.10 -10.44
C ALA A 27 -1.06 2.51 -9.41
N SER A 28 -1.93 3.45 -9.75
CA SER A 28 -3.00 3.98 -8.88
C SER A 28 -3.99 2.90 -8.39
N PRO A 29 -4.65 2.11 -9.28
CA PRO A 29 -5.57 1.06 -8.86
C PRO A 29 -4.89 -0.06 -8.06
N TYR A 30 -3.59 -0.29 -8.26
CA TYR A 30 -2.82 -1.21 -7.40
C TYR A 30 -2.80 -0.73 -5.95
N VAL A 31 -2.46 0.54 -5.71
CA VAL A 31 -2.44 1.14 -4.36
C VAL A 31 -3.86 1.22 -3.77
N ALA A 32 -4.86 1.50 -4.58
CA ALA A 32 -6.26 1.47 -4.16
C ALA A 32 -6.69 0.07 -3.70
N GLY A 33 -6.31 -0.99 -4.42
CA GLY A 33 -6.56 -2.37 -4.05
C GLY A 33 -5.89 -2.76 -2.72
N VAL A 34 -4.63 -2.38 -2.52
CA VAL A 34 -3.93 -2.60 -1.24
C VAL A 34 -4.64 -1.87 -0.10
N SER A 35 -5.06 -0.62 -0.32
CA SER A 35 -5.81 0.17 0.67
C SER A 35 -7.16 -0.47 1.03
N ALA A 36 -7.86 -1.02 0.04
CA ALA A 36 -9.11 -1.76 0.25
C ALA A 36 -8.88 -3.04 1.07
N LEU A 37 -7.81 -3.78 0.80
CA LEU A 37 -7.43 -4.95 1.60
C LEU A 37 -7.10 -4.57 3.05
N MET A 38 -6.39 -3.46 3.27
CA MET A 38 -6.14 -2.94 4.63
C MET A 38 -7.45 -2.65 5.37
N LEU A 39 -8.42 -2.00 4.69
CA LEU A 39 -9.75 -1.74 5.23
C LEU A 39 -10.54 -3.02 5.49
N SER A 40 -10.39 -4.05 4.65
CA SER A 40 -11.04 -5.35 4.87
C SER A 40 -10.56 -6.03 6.16
N LEU A 41 -9.28 -5.86 6.50
CA LEU A 41 -8.68 -6.38 7.73
C LEU A 41 -8.97 -5.51 8.95
N ASN A 42 -9.07 -4.19 8.75
CA ASN A 42 -9.36 -3.24 9.81
C ASN A 42 -10.24 -2.08 9.29
N PRO A 43 -11.57 -2.23 9.37
CA PRO A 43 -12.51 -1.23 8.85
C PRO A 43 -12.48 0.12 9.58
N ARG A 44 -11.79 0.21 10.71
CA ARG A 44 -11.68 1.44 11.51
C ARG A 44 -10.48 2.31 11.10
N LEU A 45 -9.66 1.88 10.15
CA LEU A 45 -8.53 2.67 9.68
C LEU A 45 -9.01 3.97 9.03
N THR A 46 -8.38 5.07 9.40
CA THR A 46 -8.59 6.36 8.73
C THR A 46 -7.72 6.48 7.49
N ALA A 47 -8.09 7.37 6.56
CA ALA A 47 -7.27 7.66 5.38
C ALA A 47 -5.83 8.10 5.75
N ALA A 48 -5.68 8.84 6.85
CA ALA A 48 -4.38 9.26 7.37
C ALA A 48 -3.55 8.06 7.87
N GLN A 49 -4.18 7.11 8.57
CA GLN A 49 -3.52 5.89 9.00
C GLN A 49 -3.12 5.01 7.82
N ILE A 50 -3.99 4.85 6.81
CA ILE A 50 -3.68 4.10 5.58
C ILE A 50 -2.48 4.72 4.87
N SER A 51 -2.51 6.03 4.65
CA SER A 51 -1.40 6.76 4.02
C SER A 51 -0.12 6.62 4.84
N GLY A 52 -0.20 6.72 6.17
CA GLY A 52 0.95 6.56 7.06
C GLY A 52 1.52 5.14 7.06
N ILE A 53 0.67 4.11 6.95
CA ILE A 53 1.11 2.71 6.77
C ILE A 53 1.88 2.57 5.46
N ILE A 54 1.27 2.96 4.34
CA ILE A 54 1.89 2.83 3.02
C ILE A 54 3.25 3.52 2.98
N ARG A 55 3.35 4.74 3.52
CA ARG A 55 4.61 5.49 3.56
C ARG A 55 5.69 4.79 4.38
N ARG A 56 5.36 4.34 5.61
CA ARG A 56 6.35 3.74 6.52
C ARG A 56 6.82 2.35 6.10
N THR A 57 6.00 1.61 5.34
CA THR A 57 6.32 0.24 4.91
C THR A 57 6.82 0.17 3.47
N SER A 58 6.89 1.29 2.75
CA SER A 58 7.44 1.32 1.40
C SER A 58 8.95 1.05 1.42
N GLN A 59 9.43 0.38 0.38
CA GLN A 59 10.84 0.05 0.21
C GLN A 59 11.52 1.07 -0.72
N PRO A 60 12.72 1.55 -0.40
CA PRO A 60 13.44 2.49 -1.25
C PRO A 60 13.77 1.83 -2.60
N LEU A 61 13.90 2.68 -3.63
CA LEU A 61 14.43 2.23 -4.91
C LEU A 61 15.90 1.82 -4.77
N PRO A 62 16.44 0.97 -5.67
CA PRO A 62 17.87 0.66 -5.70
C PRO A 62 18.71 1.95 -5.72
N GLY A 63 19.62 2.09 -4.74
CA GLY A 63 20.46 3.28 -4.59
C GLY A 63 19.80 4.48 -3.91
N ALA A 64 18.52 4.41 -3.55
CA ALA A 64 17.83 5.43 -2.77
C ALA A 64 17.81 5.10 -1.27
N SER A 65 17.52 6.11 -0.45
CA SER A 65 17.26 5.94 0.98
C SER A 65 15.75 5.91 1.26
N TYR A 66 15.37 5.65 2.51
CA TYR A 66 13.96 5.76 2.97
C TYR A 66 13.44 7.21 3.03
N ALA A 67 14.27 8.20 2.69
CA ALA A 67 13.83 9.58 2.57
C ALA A 67 12.88 9.75 1.39
N TRP A 68 12.04 10.77 1.48
CA TRP A 68 11.15 11.12 0.38
C TRP A 68 11.94 11.63 -0.85
N SER A 69 11.50 11.24 -2.04
CA SER A 69 12.02 11.72 -3.33
C SER A 69 10.90 12.21 -4.25
N ASN A 70 11.22 13.10 -5.20
CA ASN A 70 10.27 13.61 -6.19
C ASN A 70 9.71 12.50 -7.10
N ASP A 71 10.54 11.52 -7.46
CA ASP A 71 10.20 10.53 -8.48
C ASP A 71 9.39 9.34 -7.92
N ALA A 72 9.63 8.96 -6.66
CA ALA A 72 9.04 7.76 -6.07
C ALA A 72 8.38 7.99 -4.70
N GLY A 73 8.39 9.22 -4.17
CA GLY A 73 7.94 9.50 -2.83
C GLY A 73 8.74 8.70 -1.80
N PHE A 74 8.07 7.86 -1.02
CA PHE A 74 8.72 6.98 -0.03
C PHE A 74 9.16 5.62 -0.61
N GLY A 75 9.09 5.45 -1.93
CA GLY A 75 9.55 4.25 -2.63
C GLY A 75 8.42 3.31 -3.08
N VAL A 76 8.76 2.05 -3.25
CA VAL A 76 7.88 1.00 -3.76
C VAL A 76 7.01 0.46 -2.64
N ILE A 77 5.69 0.50 -2.83
CA ILE A 77 4.72 -0.08 -1.90
C ILE A 77 5.00 -1.57 -1.66
N ASP A 78 5.07 -1.96 -0.38
CA ASP A 78 5.10 -3.35 0.06
C ASP A 78 3.71 -3.74 0.59
N ALA A 79 2.94 -4.46 -0.24
CA ALA A 79 1.58 -4.85 0.11
C ALA A 79 1.54 -5.75 1.36
N ARG A 80 2.49 -6.68 1.50
CA ARG A 80 2.52 -7.60 2.64
C ARG A 80 2.74 -6.84 3.94
N ALA A 81 3.73 -5.93 3.95
CA ALA A 81 4.02 -5.11 5.11
C ALA A 81 2.85 -4.17 5.45
N CYS A 82 2.16 -3.61 4.44
CA CYS A 82 0.96 -2.79 4.65
C CYS A 82 -0.14 -3.57 5.39
N LEU A 83 -0.43 -4.79 4.95
CA LEU A 83 -1.47 -5.63 5.54
C LEU A 83 -1.11 -6.09 6.96
N ALA A 84 0.15 -6.46 7.19
CA ALA A 84 0.63 -6.81 8.53
C ALA A 84 0.46 -5.65 9.52
N GLU A 85 0.76 -4.43 9.07
CA GLU A 85 0.60 -3.23 9.88
C GLU A 85 -0.86 -2.79 10.08
N ALA A 86 -1.73 -3.01 9.09
CA ALA A 86 -3.17 -2.76 9.23
C ALA A 86 -3.79 -3.59 10.37
N VAL A 87 -3.39 -4.86 10.48
CA VAL A 87 -3.80 -5.74 11.59
C VAL A 87 -3.27 -5.23 12.92
N ARG A 88 -1.99 -4.82 12.98
CA ARG A 88 -1.35 -4.39 14.23
C ARG A 88 -2.00 -3.16 14.87
N ILE A 89 -2.44 -2.18 14.07
CA ILE A 89 -3.14 -0.98 14.57
C ILE A 89 -4.51 -1.33 15.19
N GLY A 90 -5.12 -2.45 14.81
CA GLY A 90 -6.42 -2.89 15.33
C GLY A 90 -6.36 -3.69 16.63
N LEU A 91 -5.18 -4.14 17.04
CA LEU A 91 -4.99 -4.93 18.26
C LEU A 91 -4.95 -4.03 19.49
N PRO A 92 -5.46 -4.48 20.66
CA PRO A 92 -5.23 -3.78 21.92
C PRO A 92 -3.72 -3.63 22.10
N THR A 93 -3.22 -2.40 22.02
CA THR A 93 -1.82 -2.14 22.33
C THR A 93 -1.64 -2.41 23.80
N LYS A 94 -0.64 -3.23 24.15
CA LYS A 94 -0.25 -3.45 25.54
C LYS A 94 -0.01 -2.08 26.18
N ASP A 95 -0.85 -1.72 27.15
CA ASP A 95 -0.67 -0.48 27.89
C ASP A 95 0.66 -0.58 28.66
N LEU A 96 1.69 0.07 28.11
CA LEU A 96 3.04 0.09 28.68
C LEU A 96 3.11 0.98 29.93
N THR A 97 2.07 1.75 30.23
CA THR A 97 1.99 2.62 31.42
C THR A 97 1.43 1.90 32.64
N ARG A 98 0.79 0.75 32.46
CA ARG A 98 0.34 -0.09 33.56
C ARG A 98 1.53 -0.83 34.17
N LYS A 99 2.10 -0.28 35.26
CA LYS A 99 3.09 -1.01 36.08
C LYS A 99 2.51 -2.39 36.42
N ARG A 100 3.26 -3.46 36.15
CA ARG A 100 2.93 -4.81 36.65
C ARG A 100 2.95 -4.71 38.17
N THR A 101 1.78 -4.63 38.79
CA THR A 101 1.65 -4.92 40.22
C THR A 101 2.05 -6.38 40.41
N ALA A 102 3.02 -6.57 41.32
CA ALA A 102 3.65 -7.85 41.65
C ALA A 102 2.64 -8.86 42.22
#